data_AF-A0A931BTY0-F1
#
_entry.id   AF-A0A931BTY0-F1
#
_cell.length_a   1.000
_cell.length_b   1.000
_cell.length_c   1.000
_cell.angle_alpha   90.00
_cell.angle_beta   90.00
_cell.angle_gamma   90.00
#
_symmetry.space_group_name_H-M   'P 1'
#
loop_
_entity.id
_entity.type
_entity.pdbx_description
1 polymer ?
#
loop_
_entity_poly.entity_id
_entity_poly.type
_entity_poly.pdbx_seq_one_letter_code
_entity_poly.pdbx_strand_id
1 'polypeptide(L)'
;MKDDFDYDDDFAHNSFDDDEEDDDFGMTFEEDLYLMIREKLRDTIQEFKAKYPMLKKLENAVSSFKINAKNTDDAKFYPLAAKLLSEHIKPLTEESEEIQEIYDNMQADIARFKNQRAHGFEGDLYLS
;
A
#
# COMPACT_ATOMS: atom_id res chain seq x y z
N MET A 1 8.62 -35.66 -52.89
CA MET A 1 8.20 -34.28 -52.53
C MET A 1 6.70 -34.27 -52.77
N LYS A 2 5.88 -34.51 -51.74
CA LYS A 2 5.33 -33.51 -50.78
C LYS A 2 4.42 -32.51 -51.51
N ASP A 3 3.16 -32.29 -51.18
CA ASP A 3 2.28 -32.75 -50.09
C ASP A 3 0.82 -32.58 -50.60
N ASP A 4 -0.05 -33.55 -50.31
CA ASP A 4 -1.51 -33.41 -50.33
C ASP A 4 -1.93 -32.54 -49.14
N PHE A 5 -2.86 -31.61 -49.35
CA PHE A 5 -3.57 -30.93 -48.26
C PHE A 5 -5.07 -30.99 -48.54
N ASP A 6 -5.64 -32.14 -48.20
CA ASP A 6 -7.08 -32.32 -48.03
C ASP A 6 -7.50 -31.61 -46.74
N TYR A 7 -8.47 -30.72 -46.89
CA TYR A 7 -9.09 -29.94 -45.82
C TYR A 7 -10.30 -30.73 -45.34
N ASP A 8 -10.14 -31.55 -44.30
CA ASP A 8 -11.27 -31.98 -43.46
C ASP A 8 -10.75 -32.56 -42.13
N ASP A 9 -10.94 -31.82 -41.04
CA ASP A 9 -11.10 -32.42 -39.73
C ASP A 9 -12.03 -31.54 -38.88
N ASP A 10 -13.31 -31.83 -39.06
CA ASP A 10 -14.37 -31.53 -38.11
C ASP A 10 -14.07 -32.23 -36.77
N PHE A 11 -13.65 -31.49 -35.74
CA PHE A 11 -13.71 -31.98 -34.36
C PHE A 11 -14.11 -30.91 -33.33
N ALA A 12 -15.36 -31.04 -32.88
CA ALA A 12 -15.84 -30.87 -31.50
C ALA A 12 -15.81 -29.49 -30.81
N HIS A 13 -17.00 -28.89 -30.78
CA HIS A 13 -17.71 -28.37 -29.60
C HIS A 13 -16.99 -28.41 -28.23
N ASN A 14 -16.67 -27.23 -27.67
CA ASN A 14 -16.84 -26.85 -26.25
C ASN A 14 -16.70 -25.31 -26.18
N SER A 15 -17.80 -24.54 -26.02
CA SER A 15 -18.26 -23.92 -24.77
C SER A 15 -17.16 -23.27 -23.90
N PHE A 16 -17.25 -21.94 -23.78
CA PHE A 16 -16.67 -21.06 -22.76
C PHE A 16 -15.14 -20.94 -22.69
N ASP A 17 -14.66 -19.75 -23.05
CA ASP A 17 -13.69 -18.90 -22.36
C ASP A 17 -13.87 -17.53 -23.04
N ASP A 18 -14.57 -16.50 -22.55
CA ASP A 18 -14.71 -15.99 -21.17
C ASP A 18 -13.46 -16.16 -20.31
N ASP A 19 -12.29 -16.09 -20.97
CA ASP A 19 -11.04 -15.82 -20.28
C ASP A 19 -10.75 -14.33 -20.40
N GLU A 20 -11.22 -13.67 -19.34
CA GLU A 20 -10.47 -12.66 -18.63
C GLU A 20 -10.29 -11.39 -19.46
N GLU A 21 -11.29 -10.51 -19.30
CA GLU A 21 -10.97 -9.12 -18.96
C GLU A 21 -9.66 -9.16 -18.17
N ASP A 22 -8.58 -8.78 -18.85
CA ASP A 22 -7.29 -8.49 -18.26
C ASP A 22 -7.67 -7.53 -17.13
N ASP A 23 -7.80 -8.09 -15.94
CA ASP A 23 -8.05 -7.43 -14.68
C ASP A 23 -6.72 -6.74 -14.39
N ASP A 24 -6.37 -5.79 -15.26
CA ASP A 24 -5.59 -4.59 -15.01
C ASP A 24 -6.42 -3.75 -14.03
N PHE A 25 -6.80 -4.39 -12.91
CA PHE A 25 -7.05 -3.79 -11.63
C PHE A 25 -5.70 -3.25 -11.15
N GLY A 26 -5.14 -2.36 -11.98
CA GLY A 26 -4.07 -1.47 -11.62
C GLY A 26 -4.55 -0.80 -10.35
N MET A 27 -3.78 -1.04 -9.29
CA MET A 27 -4.07 -0.56 -7.94
C MET A 27 -4.72 0.80 -7.99
N THR A 28 -5.83 0.96 -7.27
CA THR A 28 -6.48 2.26 -7.22
C THR A 28 -5.49 3.29 -6.67
N PHE A 29 -5.59 4.54 -7.12
CA PHE A 29 -4.72 5.64 -6.63
C PHE A 29 -4.68 5.68 -5.09
N GLU A 30 -5.78 5.32 -4.45
CA GLU A 30 -5.90 5.21 -3.00
C GLU A 30 -5.06 4.07 -2.41
N GLU A 31 -5.09 2.87 -2.98
CA GLU A 31 -4.24 1.76 -2.54
C GLU A 31 -2.76 2.08 -2.72
N ASP A 32 -2.38 2.70 -3.83
CA ASP A 32 -1.00 3.14 -4.10
C ASP A 32 -0.52 4.15 -3.04
N LEU A 33 -1.36 5.12 -2.67
CA LEU A 33 -1.07 6.06 -1.59
C LEU A 33 -0.89 5.37 -0.23
N TYR A 34 -1.69 4.34 0.07
CA TYR A 34 -1.56 3.59 1.32
C TYR A 34 -0.23 2.84 1.36
N LEU A 35 0.12 2.19 0.25
CA LEU A 35 1.36 1.46 0.12
C LEU A 35 2.57 2.39 0.26
N MET A 36 2.59 3.53 -0.43
CA MET A 36 3.69 4.47 -0.34
C MET A 36 3.90 4.99 1.10
N ILE A 37 2.85 5.32 1.86
CA ILE A 37 3.00 5.69 3.29
C ILE A 37 3.58 4.52 4.10
N ARG A 38 3.09 3.32 3.84
CA ARG A 38 3.52 2.11 4.57
C ARG A 38 4.97 1.75 4.25
N GLU A 39 5.39 1.90 3.00
CA GLU A 39 6.78 1.70 2.55
C GLU A 39 7.70 2.74 3.17
N LYS A 40 7.37 4.03 3.05
CA LYS A 40 8.14 5.12 3.67
C LYS A 40 8.30 4.94 5.19
N LEU A 41 7.22 4.52 5.87
CA LEU A 41 7.26 4.21 7.30
C LEU A 41 8.18 3.02 7.60
N ARG A 42 8.09 1.94 6.80
CA ARG A 42 8.96 0.78 6.93
C ARG A 42 10.43 1.15 6.73
N ASP A 43 10.75 1.90 5.69
CA ASP A 43 12.11 2.28 5.35
C ASP A 43 12.72 3.19 6.43
N THR A 44 11.93 4.14 6.93
CA THR A 44 12.34 4.98 8.08
C THR A 44 12.67 4.13 9.30
N ILE A 45 11.84 3.13 9.61
CA ILE A 45 12.09 2.23 10.73
C ILE A 45 13.37 1.41 10.48
N GLN A 46 13.55 0.84 9.29
CA GLN A 46 14.72 0.01 8.99
C GLN A 46 16.03 0.81 9.10
N GLU A 47 16.06 2.02 8.56
CA GLU A 47 17.24 2.89 8.58
C GLU A 47 17.62 3.28 10.02
N PHE A 48 16.63 3.67 10.82
CA PHE A 48 16.88 4.31 12.10
C PHE A 48 16.79 3.38 13.33
N LYS A 49 16.24 2.16 13.21
CA LYS A 49 16.05 1.24 14.37
C LYS A 49 17.34 0.79 15.05
N ALA A 50 18.48 0.85 14.35
CA ALA A 50 19.79 0.59 14.94
C ALA A 50 20.22 1.70 15.90
N LYS A 51 19.83 2.95 15.60
CA LYS A 51 20.13 4.16 16.39
C LYS A 51 19.11 4.39 17.50
N TYR A 52 17.82 4.11 17.23
CA TYR A 52 16.72 4.31 18.16
C TYR A 52 15.99 2.97 18.43
N PRO A 53 16.36 2.25 19.51
CA PRO A 53 15.79 0.93 19.81
C PRO A 53 14.27 0.91 19.98
N MET A 54 13.65 2.04 20.34
CA MET A 54 12.19 2.15 20.46
C MET A 54 11.46 1.99 19.12
N LEU A 55 12.14 2.22 17.99
CA LEU A 55 11.56 1.96 16.66
C LEU A 55 11.28 0.47 16.43
N LYS A 56 11.86 -0.46 17.19
CA LYS A 56 11.47 -1.88 17.15
C LYS A 56 10.02 -2.09 17.63
N LYS A 57 9.55 -1.30 18.59
CA LYS A 57 8.14 -1.35 19.02
C LYS A 57 7.23 -0.85 17.90
N LEU A 58 7.63 0.23 17.24
CA LEU A 58 6.94 0.77 16.08
C LEU A 58 6.92 -0.25 14.92
N GLU A 59 8.05 -0.92 14.63
CA GLU A 59 8.18 -2.00 13.64
C GLU A 59 7.15 -3.10 13.88
N ASN A 60 7.04 -3.55 15.13
CA ASN A 60 6.08 -4.58 15.52
C ASN A 60 4.63 -4.11 15.37
N ALA A 61 4.32 -2.88 15.78
CA ALA A 61 2.99 -2.30 15.63
C ALA A 61 2.58 -2.24 14.15
N VAL A 62 3.41 -1.65 13.30
CA VAL A 62 3.18 -1.54 11.85
C VAL A 62 3.06 -2.92 11.18
N SER A 63 3.87 -3.90 11.59
CA SER A 63 3.83 -5.25 11.03
C SER A 63 2.59 -6.04 11.47
N SER A 64 2.10 -5.79 12.69
CA SER A 64 0.91 -6.44 13.25
C SER A 64 -0.40 -5.83 12.77
N PHE A 65 -0.34 -4.59 12.26
CA PHE A 65 -1.49 -3.86 11.76
C PHE A 65 -2.05 -4.51 10.50
N LYS A 66 -3.31 -4.93 10.57
CA LYS A 66 -4.05 -5.53 9.46
C LYS A 66 -5.38 -4.80 9.31
N ILE A 67 -5.67 -4.34 8.10
CA ILE A 67 -6.98 -3.82 7.74
C ILE A 67 -7.74 -4.89 6.99
N ASN A 68 -9.00 -5.07 7.34
CA ASN A 68 -9.89 -5.94 6.60
C ASN A 68 -10.53 -5.15 5.45
N ALA A 69 -9.95 -5.24 4.26
CA ALA A 69 -10.40 -4.56 3.05
C ALA A 69 -11.76 -5.05 2.53
N LYS A 70 -12.18 -6.27 2.91
CA LYS A 70 -13.28 -7.02 2.26
C LYS A 70 -14.66 -6.35 2.25
N ASN A 71 -14.87 -5.28 3.02
CA ASN A 71 -16.16 -4.58 3.15
C ASN A 71 -16.05 -3.06 2.92
N THR A 72 -14.92 -2.57 2.41
CA THR A 72 -14.71 -1.13 2.20
C THR A 72 -14.64 -0.85 0.71
N ASP A 73 -15.41 0.12 0.24
CA ASP A 73 -15.28 0.74 -1.08
C ASP A 73 -13.82 1.18 -1.29
N ASP A 74 -13.20 0.83 -2.43
CA ASP A 74 -11.78 1.10 -2.68
C ASP A 74 -11.46 2.59 -2.55
N ALA A 75 -12.40 3.46 -2.94
CA ALA A 75 -12.31 4.92 -2.81
C ALA A 75 -12.47 5.46 -1.37
N LYS A 76 -12.64 4.57 -0.39
CA LYS A 76 -12.64 4.89 1.05
C LYS A 76 -11.64 4.04 1.80
N PHE A 77 -11.00 3.09 1.11
CA PHE A 77 -10.04 2.19 1.71
C PHE A 77 -8.85 2.97 2.22
N TYR A 78 -8.27 3.87 1.42
CA TYR A 78 -7.10 4.63 1.82
C TYR A 78 -7.32 5.56 3.02
N PRO A 79 -8.34 6.46 3.02
CA PRO A 79 -8.56 7.34 4.17
C PRO A 79 -8.84 6.57 5.46
N LEU A 80 -9.54 5.44 5.35
CA LEU A 80 -9.79 4.56 6.49
C LEU A 80 -8.51 3.88 6.96
N ALA A 81 -7.73 3.33 6.03
CA ALA A 81 -6.51 2.61 6.29
C ALA A 81 -5.45 3.48 6.98
N ALA A 82 -5.18 4.65 6.41
CA ALA A 82 -4.24 5.62 6.94
C ALA A 82 -4.67 6.15 8.32
N LYS A 83 -5.98 6.37 8.52
CA LYS A 83 -6.53 6.76 9.82
C LYS A 83 -6.33 5.67 10.87
N LEU A 84 -6.68 4.43 10.55
CA LEU A 84 -6.54 3.31 11.48
C LEU A 84 -5.07 3.04 11.82
N LEU A 85 -4.17 3.17 10.85
CA LEU A 85 -2.73 3.05 11.09
C LEU A 85 -2.23 4.13 12.04
N SER A 86 -2.63 5.39 11.80
CA SER A 86 -2.33 6.52 12.67
C SER A 86 -2.81 6.29 14.10
N GLU A 87 -4.06 5.87 14.28
CA GLU A 87 -4.62 5.56 15.61
C GLU A 87 -3.86 4.40 16.29
N HIS A 88 -3.39 3.42 15.52
CA HIS A 88 -2.63 2.29 16.05
C HIS A 88 -1.25 2.69 16.57
N ILE A 89 -0.56 3.60 15.88
CA ILE A 89 0.81 4.03 16.27
C ILE A 89 0.82 5.21 17.25
N LYS A 90 -0.25 6.00 17.33
CA LYS A 90 -0.35 7.21 18.17
C LYS A 90 0.06 6.98 19.64
N PRO A 91 -0.32 5.88 20.32
CA PRO A 91 0.10 5.67 21.71
C PRO A 91 1.61 5.57 21.90
N LEU A 92 2.35 5.16 20.85
CA LEU A 92 3.80 5.01 20.91
C LEU A 92 4.55 6.35 20.88
N THR A 93 3.87 7.44 20.48
CA THR A 93 4.51 8.76 20.42
C THR A 93 4.80 9.34 21.79
N GLU A 94 4.07 8.91 22.83
CA GLU A 94 4.35 9.27 24.22
C GLU A 94 5.65 8.63 24.75
N GLU A 95 6.15 7.58 24.09
CA GLU A 95 7.34 6.83 24.51
C GLU A 95 8.65 7.34 23.87
N SER A 96 8.58 8.10 22.78
CA SER A 96 9.77 8.53 22.01
C SER A 96 9.49 9.77 21.16
N GLU A 97 10.38 10.76 21.27
CA GLU A 97 10.35 11.97 20.45
C GLU A 97 10.51 11.64 18.95
N GLU A 98 11.31 10.64 18.62
CA GLU A 98 11.50 10.17 17.25
C GLU A 98 10.21 9.55 16.68
N ILE A 99 9.48 8.79 17.50
CA ILE A 99 8.18 8.24 17.08
C ILE A 99 7.14 9.36 16.90
N GLN A 100 7.18 10.38 17.76
CA GLN A 100 6.35 11.57 17.62
C GLN A 100 6.66 12.31 16.31
N GLU A 101 7.94 12.49 15.96
CA GLU A 101 8.34 13.12 14.69
C GLU A 101 7.89 12.30 13.47
N ILE A 102 8.07 10.97 13.49
CA ILE A 102 7.55 10.08 12.44
C ILE A 102 6.04 10.25 12.30
N TYR A 103 5.32 10.25 13.42
CA TYR A 103 3.87 10.38 13.44
C TYR A 103 3.41 11.70 12.82
N ASP A 104 4.04 12.82 13.22
CA ASP A 104 3.68 14.15 12.73
C ASP A 104 3.96 14.30 11.23
N ASN A 105 5.11 13.79 10.76
CA ASN A 105 5.46 13.79 9.34
C ASN A 105 4.51 12.88 8.52
N MET A 106 4.12 11.73 9.08
CA MET A 106 3.11 10.85 8.46
C MET A 106 1.73 11.52 8.40
N GLN A 107 1.30 12.22 9.45
CA GLN A 107 0.04 12.98 9.44
C GLN A 107 0.06 14.09 8.39
N ALA A 108 1.21 14.77 8.22
CA ALA A 108 1.38 15.78 7.19
C ALA A 108 1.23 15.17 5.78
N ASP A 109 1.81 14.01 5.52
CA ASP A 109 1.64 13.27 4.27
C ASP A 109 0.17 12.89 4.04
N ILE A 110 -0.51 12.28 5.02
CA ILE A 110 -1.95 11.92 4.93
C ILE A 110 -2.82 13.15 4.63
N ALA A 111 -2.53 14.29 5.26
CA ALA A 111 -3.27 15.54 5.04
C ALA A 111 -2.99 16.15 3.65
N ARG A 112 -1.78 15.97 3.11
CA ARG A 112 -1.43 16.42 1.75
C ARG A 112 -2.17 15.61 0.70
N PHE A 113 -2.27 14.29 0.85
CA PHE A 113 -2.97 13.45 -0.12
C PHE A 113 -4.48 13.72 -0.20
N LYS A 114 -5.09 14.21 0.89
CA LYS A 114 -6.47 14.71 0.86
C LYS A 114 -6.64 15.97 0.00
N ASN A 115 -5.56 16.70 -0.27
CA ASN A 115 -5.54 17.88 -1.13
C ASN A 115 -4.84 17.52 -2.45
N GLN A 116 -5.58 17.02 -3.45
CA GLN A 116 -5.08 16.65 -4.79
C GLN A 116 -4.27 17.74 -5.55
N ARG A 117 -4.18 18.98 -5.02
CA ARG A 117 -3.38 20.10 -5.54
C ARG A 117 -2.12 20.42 -4.72
N ALA A 118 -1.92 19.75 -3.60
CA ALA A 118 -0.77 19.99 -2.73
C ALA A 118 0.46 19.25 -3.31
N HIS A 119 1.33 19.98 -3.99
CA HIS A 119 2.70 19.51 -4.20
C HIS A 119 3.44 19.52 -2.84
N GLY A 120 3.86 18.36 -2.35
CA GLY A 120 4.81 18.18 -1.24
C GLY A 120 4.67 16.80 -0.56
N PHE A 121 5.62 16.22 0.17
CA PHE A 121 6.91 16.64 0.77
C PHE A 121 8.11 15.95 0.08
N GLU A 122 9.23 16.65 -0.05
CA GLU A 122 10.52 16.13 -0.55
C GLU A 122 11.21 15.30 0.54
N GLY A 123 11.18 13.98 0.45
CA GLY A 123 12.00 13.13 1.32
C GLY A 123 11.58 11.67 1.31
N ASP A 124 12.57 10.79 1.20
CA ASP A 124 12.38 9.33 1.13
C ASP A 124 12.02 8.72 2.50
N LEU A 125 12.23 9.44 3.61
CA LEU A 125 12.04 8.96 4.99
C LEU A 125 11.30 9.99 5.86
N TYR A 126 10.74 9.53 6.98
CA TYR A 126 10.03 10.36 7.98
C TYR A 126 10.92 10.88 9.11
N LEU A 127 12.19 10.48 9.13
CA LEU A 127 13.23 11.01 10.02
C LEU A 127 14.43 11.43 9.16
N SER A 128 15.08 12.52 9.55
CA SER A 128 16.26 13.08 8.89
C SER A 128 17.39 13.35 9.87
#